data_AF-A0A6B2UQY9-F1
#
_entry.id   AF-A0A6B2UQY9-F1
#
_cell.length_a   1.000
_cell.length_b   1.000
_cell.length_c   1.000
_cell.angle_alpha   90.00
_cell.angle_beta   90.00
_cell.angle_gamma   90.00
#
_symmetry.space_group_name_H-M   'P 1'
#
loop_
_entity.id
_entity.type
_entity.pdbx_description
1 polymer ?
#
loop_
_entity_poly.entity_id
_entity_poly.type
_entity_poly.pdbx_seq_one_letter_code
_entity_poly.pdbx_strand_id
1 'polypeptide(L)'
;MATGTEQAGTRVEDRPQPVPGPVDAEWGKPTSPRTLLSRALSVPLVLGLAVFFPLWVCAQTGAGIKDAVFWLQLALTVYSGARLSAMILTNKRKLLQGSFWLFVYMAMGVAPLAQVVLGQTPTVVVGARGDLVEATALVLAGCIAFDLGALLGRTRPERPGRDENALRLVHRRRLYALVLFSFVASALFVQKLGGPAVFFSSRQEIIAGIEDAGLSQDGSQAGQAILRGLGTVPALLSLLIYTRWVVTSKRARRSPVILATWLALALLNCVVNNPISNPRYWFLTVMFSLLFTVFPRSAAMYRSALSLGVVVALVVFPFADRFRYDEKNYKPMQTTSILEPLALKDYDQTAMFSNTITYVHSGEGHTFGLQLLGDVFFAVPRSVWNSKPKDTGVIVGEWMDNKNTNLSSPVWAELWIDFGPLGVFGGLLGVGFLAARVDRRYARRAVRRTPSGALVSVLVPLVAGYSFILLRGPLLQATGRVAIAAVCVALISTRRSDGRAWMK
;
A
#
# COMPACT_ATOMS: atom_id res chain seq x y z
N MET A 1 -91.09 -3.39 8.68
CA MET A 1 -90.98 -2.64 9.94
C MET A 1 -89.75 -1.75 9.83
N ALA A 2 -89.94 -0.45 10.05
CA ALA A 2 -88.90 0.56 10.26
C ALA A 2 -87.94 0.11 11.38
N THR A 3 -86.68 0.53 11.46
CA THR A 3 -86.16 1.91 11.66
C THR A 3 -84.66 1.93 11.30
N GLY A 4 -84.12 2.93 10.59
CA GLY A 4 -83.53 4.18 11.13
C GLY A 4 -82.04 3.96 11.48
N THR A 5 -81.05 4.78 11.12
CA THR A 5 -80.98 6.20 10.73
C THR A 5 -79.54 6.53 10.27
N GLU A 6 -79.44 7.52 9.38
CA GLU A 6 -78.38 8.54 9.21
C GLU A 6 -76.93 8.14 8.85
N GLN A 7 -76.13 8.96 8.15
CA GLN A 7 -76.25 9.95 7.07
C GLN A 7 -74.82 10.48 6.84
N ALA A 8 -74.55 10.94 5.61
CA ALA A 8 -73.46 11.84 5.19
C ALA A 8 -72.00 11.29 5.26
N GLY A 9 -71.22 11.19 4.17
CA GLY A 9 -71.23 11.92 2.91
C GLY A 9 -70.10 12.95 2.90
N THR A 10 -69.05 12.72 2.10
CA THR A 10 -68.30 13.76 1.35
C THR A 10 -67.33 13.11 0.36
N ARG A 11 -67.50 13.47 -0.91
CA ARG A 11 -66.67 13.10 -2.08
C ARG A 11 -65.24 13.63 -1.91
N VAL A 12 -64.26 12.81 -2.27
CA VAL A 12 -62.87 13.25 -2.50
C VAL A 12 -62.81 13.91 -3.89
N GLU A 13 -62.44 15.19 -3.92
CA GLU A 13 -62.11 15.95 -5.13
C GLU A 13 -60.90 15.35 -5.86
N ASP A 14 -61.08 15.05 -7.14
CA ASP A 14 -60.02 14.75 -8.10
C ASP A 14 -59.17 16.00 -8.34
N ARG A 15 -57.90 15.98 -7.93
CA ARG A 15 -56.92 17.01 -8.32
C ARG A 15 -56.26 16.61 -9.65
N PRO A 16 -56.22 17.49 -10.66
CA PRO A 16 -55.53 17.18 -11.92
C PRO A 16 -54.01 17.09 -11.70
N GLN A 17 -53.39 16.08 -12.33
CA GLN A 17 -51.93 15.89 -12.32
C GLN A 17 -51.24 17.02 -13.12
N PRO A 18 -50.10 17.57 -12.66
CA PRO A 18 -49.39 18.59 -13.40
C PRO A 18 -48.67 17.98 -14.60
N VAL A 19 -49.03 18.46 -15.79
CA VAL A 19 -48.34 18.20 -17.07
C VAL A 19 -46.90 18.72 -16.98
N PRO A 20 -45.88 17.93 -17.37
CA PRO A 20 -44.50 18.42 -17.37
C PRO A 20 -44.30 19.40 -18.54
N GLY A 21 -44.04 20.66 -18.20
CA GLY A 21 -43.62 21.69 -19.15
C GLY A 21 -42.20 21.46 -19.70
N PRO A 22 -41.79 22.20 -20.75
CA PRO A 22 -40.55 21.96 -21.48
C PRO A 22 -39.34 22.13 -20.57
N VAL A 23 -38.35 21.27 -20.78
CA VAL A 23 -37.07 21.24 -20.09
C VAL A 23 -36.30 22.52 -20.41
N ASP A 24 -36.47 23.55 -19.59
CA ASP A 24 -35.56 24.69 -19.56
C ASP A 24 -34.20 24.21 -19.04
N ALA A 25 -33.22 24.28 -19.93
CA ALA A 25 -31.84 23.96 -19.67
C ALA A 25 -31.31 24.84 -18.52
N GLU A 26 -30.97 24.22 -17.38
CA GLU A 26 -30.19 24.84 -16.30
C GLU A 26 -28.77 25.17 -16.79
N TRP A 27 -28.62 26.23 -17.59
CA TRP A 27 -27.35 26.92 -17.79
C TRP A 27 -27.16 27.92 -16.64
N GLY A 28 -26.06 27.77 -15.89
CA GLY A 28 -25.58 28.83 -15.01
C GLY A 28 -25.84 28.64 -13.51
N LYS A 29 -25.59 27.46 -12.94
CA LYS A 29 -25.31 27.40 -11.49
C LYS A 29 -23.97 28.10 -11.22
N PRO A 30 -23.91 29.18 -10.42
CA PRO A 30 -22.64 29.81 -10.07
C PRO A 30 -21.75 28.76 -9.41
N THR A 31 -20.56 28.55 -9.97
CA THR A 31 -19.59 27.60 -9.43
C THR A 31 -19.29 28.02 -8.00
N SER A 32 -19.62 27.17 -7.03
CA SER A 32 -19.35 27.45 -5.61
C SER A 32 -17.87 27.89 -5.42
N PRO A 33 -17.55 28.81 -4.50
CA PRO A 33 -16.18 29.25 -4.27
C PRO A 33 -15.22 28.08 -3.98
N ARG A 34 -15.72 26.97 -3.40
CA ARG A 34 -14.97 25.72 -3.20
C ARG A 34 -14.55 25.03 -4.51
N THR A 35 -15.40 25.07 -5.54
CA THR A 35 -15.08 24.53 -6.87
C THR A 35 -14.05 25.38 -7.62
N LEU A 36 -14.06 26.70 -7.44
CA LEU A 36 -13.05 27.61 -7.99
C LEU A 36 -11.69 27.42 -7.28
N LEU A 37 -11.67 27.35 -5.95
CA LEU A 37 -10.45 27.07 -5.16
C LEU A 37 -9.84 25.69 -5.51
N SER A 38 -10.68 24.68 -5.72
CA SER A 38 -10.21 23.35 -6.10
C SER A 38 -9.64 23.29 -7.52
N ARG A 39 -10.11 24.15 -8.44
CA ARG A 39 -9.53 24.29 -9.79
C ARG A 39 -8.24 25.10 -9.75
N ALA A 40 -8.20 26.19 -8.98
CA ALA A 40 -7.00 27.01 -8.80
C ALA A 40 -5.82 26.22 -8.18
N LEU A 41 -6.09 25.31 -7.24
CA LEU A 41 -5.05 24.43 -6.66
C LEU A 41 -4.70 23.21 -7.54
N SER A 42 -5.49 22.92 -8.58
CA SER A 42 -5.27 21.75 -9.43
C SER A 42 -4.17 21.95 -10.46
N VAL A 43 -4.09 23.15 -11.05
CA VAL A 43 -3.10 23.48 -12.08
C VAL A 43 -1.68 23.52 -11.50
N PRO A 44 -1.40 24.22 -10.37
CA PRO A 44 -0.07 24.22 -9.76
C PRO A 44 0.39 22.85 -9.32
N LEU A 45 -0.51 21.99 -8.83
CA LEU A 45 -0.15 20.63 -8.44
C LEU A 45 0.25 19.78 -9.65
N VAL A 46 -0.55 19.81 -10.72
CA VAL A 46 -0.27 19.05 -11.95
C VAL A 46 1.01 19.55 -12.59
N LEU A 47 1.16 20.87 -12.75
CA LEU A 47 2.39 21.46 -13.29
C LEU A 47 3.58 21.17 -12.38
N GLY A 48 3.42 21.25 -11.06
CA GLY A 48 4.46 20.94 -10.09
C GLY A 48 4.99 19.52 -10.24
N LEU A 49 4.10 18.53 -10.18
CA LEU A 49 4.50 17.12 -10.18
C LEU A 49 4.86 16.57 -11.57
N ALA A 50 4.14 17.00 -12.62
CA ALA A 50 4.31 16.45 -13.97
C ALA A 50 5.28 17.26 -14.84
N VAL A 51 5.57 18.53 -14.52
CA VAL A 51 6.37 19.41 -15.38
C VAL A 51 7.55 20.00 -14.62
N PHE A 52 7.33 20.88 -13.64
CA PHE A 52 8.39 21.64 -12.98
C PHE A 52 9.36 20.75 -12.23
N PHE A 53 8.89 19.76 -11.47
CA PHE A 53 9.78 18.91 -10.70
C PHE A 53 10.62 17.98 -11.60
N PRO A 54 10.05 17.27 -12.60
CA PRO A 54 10.86 16.53 -13.58
C PRO A 54 11.87 17.42 -14.32
N LEU A 55 11.46 18.62 -14.77
CA LEU A 55 12.37 19.56 -15.44
C LEU A 55 13.49 20.05 -14.50
N TRP A 56 13.16 20.31 -13.23
CA TRP A 56 14.14 20.69 -12.22
C TRP A 56 15.16 19.58 -11.98
N VAL A 57 14.74 18.30 -11.99
CA VAL A 57 15.66 17.15 -11.94
C VAL A 57 16.52 17.10 -13.21
N CYS A 58 15.94 17.29 -14.40
CA CYS A 58 16.68 17.28 -15.66
C CYS A 58 17.68 18.44 -15.84
N ALA A 59 17.46 19.56 -15.14
CA ALA A 59 18.33 20.73 -15.17
C ALA A 59 19.59 20.58 -14.28
N GLN A 60 19.66 19.53 -13.47
CA GLN A 60 20.79 19.27 -12.59
C GLN A 60 22.02 18.87 -13.40
N THR A 61 23.18 19.32 -12.95
CA THR A 61 24.47 18.95 -13.52
C THR A 61 24.86 17.57 -13.01
N GLY A 62 25.08 16.62 -13.92
CA GLY A 62 25.52 15.28 -13.60
C GLY A 62 26.22 14.62 -14.80
N ALA A 63 26.91 13.50 -14.55
CA ALA A 63 27.64 12.76 -15.59
C ALA A 63 26.73 11.85 -16.43
N GLY A 64 25.41 11.95 -16.24
CA GLY A 64 24.41 11.14 -16.89
C GLY A 64 24.32 11.32 -18.41
N ILE A 65 24.07 10.21 -19.12
CA ILE A 65 23.89 10.20 -20.58
C ILE A 65 22.42 10.46 -20.91
N LYS A 66 22.15 11.42 -21.81
CA LYS A 66 20.80 11.76 -22.30
C LYS A 66 20.40 10.94 -23.53
N ASP A 67 20.29 9.64 -23.37
CA ASP A 67 19.93 8.69 -24.41
C ASP A 67 18.47 8.20 -24.30
N ALA A 68 18.14 7.05 -24.90
CA ALA A 68 16.80 6.47 -24.85
C ALA A 68 16.29 6.23 -23.41
N VAL A 69 17.16 5.79 -22.49
CA VAL A 69 16.79 5.60 -21.08
C VAL A 69 16.32 6.91 -20.47
N PHE A 70 17.05 8.00 -20.70
CA PHE A 70 16.69 9.32 -20.17
C PHE A 70 15.30 9.77 -20.65
N TRP A 71 15.03 9.67 -21.95
CA TRP A 71 13.74 10.11 -22.51
C TRP A 71 12.56 9.24 -22.06
N LEU A 72 12.74 7.92 -22.00
CA LEU A 72 11.73 7.00 -21.47
C LEU A 72 11.47 7.27 -19.98
N GLN A 73 12.52 7.51 -19.20
CA GLN A 73 12.42 7.78 -17.79
C GLN A 73 11.73 9.13 -17.51
N LEU A 74 12.02 10.15 -18.32
CA LEU A 74 11.32 11.42 -18.28
C LEU A 74 9.83 11.25 -18.61
N ALA A 75 9.51 10.52 -19.68
CA ALA A 75 8.13 10.24 -20.07
C ALA A 75 7.36 9.51 -18.96
N LEU A 76 7.98 8.49 -18.34
CA LEU A 76 7.41 7.76 -17.20
C LEU A 76 7.18 8.67 -15.99
N THR A 77 8.11 9.56 -15.68
CA THR A 77 8.00 10.50 -14.56
C THR A 77 6.89 11.52 -14.79
N VAL A 78 6.80 12.08 -15.99
CA VAL A 78 5.72 13.00 -16.39
C VAL A 78 4.36 12.30 -16.33
N TYR A 79 4.26 11.09 -16.90
CA TYR A 79 3.04 10.30 -16.92
C TYR A 79 2.56 9.94 -15.51
N SER A 80 3.45 9.39 -14.68
CA SER A 80 3.13 9.04 -13.29
C SER A 80 2.80 10.28 -12.44
N GLY A 81 3.46 11.42 -12.67
CA GLY A 81 3.15 12.70 -12.02
C GLY A 81 1.75 13.22 -12.38
N ALA A 82 1.36 13.13 -13.66
CA ALA A 82 0.03 13.48 -14.11
C ALA A 82 -1.04 12.55 -13.51
N ARG A 83 -0.78 11.23 -13.45
CA ARG A 83 -1.68 10.24 -12.83
C ARG A 83 -1.82 10.43 -11.33
N LEU A 84 -0.73 10.65 -10.61
CA LEU A 84 -0.75 10.95 -9.18
C LEU A 84 -1.52 12.24 -8.89
N SER A 85 -1.31 13.28 -9.69
CA SER A 85 -2.07 14.53 -9.60
C SER A 85 -3.56 14.28 -9.82
N ALA A 86 -3.95 13.47 -10.82
CA ALA A 86 -5.34 13.08 -11.02
C ALA A 86 -5.91 12.27 -9.83
N MET A 87 -5.09 11.46 -9.15
CA MET A 87 -5.50 10.73 -7.93
C MET A 87 -5.67 11.67 -6.74
N ILE A 88 -4.86 12.72 -6.60
CA ILE A 88 -5.02 13.74 -5.56
C ILE A 88 -6.28 14.58 -5.84
N LEU A 89 -6.50 14.97 -7.10
CA LEU A 89 -7.58 15.89 -7.45
C LEU A 89 -8.96 15.24 -7.54
N THR A 90 -9.05 13.91 -7.58
CA THR A 90 -10.35 13.24 -7.65
C THR A 90 -11.14 13.34 -6.34
N ASN A 91 -12.44 13.59 -6.45
CA ASN A 91 -13.36 13.55 -5.31
C ASN A 91 -13.63 12.12 -4.80
N LYS A 92 -13.25 11.09 -5.57
CA LYS A 92 -13.43 9.69 -5.19
C LYS A 92 -12.13 9.16 -4.57
N ARG A 93 -12.20 8.75 -3.30
CA ARG A 93 -11.08 8.12 -2.59
C ARG A 93 -10.70 6.81 -3.27
N LYS A 94 -9.51 6.77 -3.83
CA LYS A 94 -8.93 5.60 -4.49
C LYS A 94 -7.62 5.25 -3.80
N LEU A 95 -7.70 4.62 -2.63
CA LEU A 95 -6.54 4.41 -1.77
C LEU A 95 -5.51 3.52 -2.46
N LEU A 96 -5.94 2.45 -3.14
CA LEU A 96 -5.03 1.51 -3.78
C LEU A 96 -4.41 2.08 -5.07
N GLN A 97 -5.21 2.73 -5.92
CA GLN A 97 -4.63 3.42 -7.08
C GLN A 97 -3.74 4.59 -6.65
N GLY A 98 -4.12 5.33 -5.61
CA GLY A 98 -3.34 6.43 -5.07
C GLY A 98 -1.98 5.97 -4.53
N SER A 99 -1.95 4.88 -3.76
CA SER A 99 -0.68 4.32 -3.26
C SER A 99 0.18 3.74 -4.38
N PHE A 100 -0.42 3.10 -5.40
CA PHE A 100 0.30 2.65 -6.59
C PHE A 100 0.98 3.81 -7.32
N TRP A 101 0.23 4.87 -7.67
CA TRP A 101 0.81 6.01 -8.39
C TRP A 101 1.79 6.82 -7.54
N LEU A 102 1.59 6.87 -6.22
CA LEU A 102 2.58 7.46 -5.31
C LEU A 102 3.88 6.66 -5.32
N PHE A 103 3.82 5.32 -5.27
CA PHE A 103 5.00 4.48 -5.40
C PHE A 103 5.68 4.65 -6.76
N VAL A 104 4.93 4.54 -7.87
CA VAL A 104 5.50 4.65 -9.22
C VAL A 104 6.16 6.01 -9.42
N TYR A 105 5.48 7.11 -9.08
CA TYR A 105 6.06 8.44 -9.24
C TYR A 105 7.37 8.61 -8.48
N MET A 106 7.41 8.12 -7.24
CA MET A 106 8.57 8.26 -6.36
C MET A 106 9.73 7.34 -6.72
N ALA A 107 9.46 6.04 -6.71
CA ALA A 107 10.48 4.98 -6.74
C ALA A 107 10.82 4.53 -8.17
N MET A 108 9.87 4.64 -9.11
CA MET A 108 10.06 4.25 -10.51
C MET A 108 10.18 5.44 -11.45
N GLY A 109 9.77 6.64 -11.04
CA GLY A 109 9.78 7.87 -11.83
C GLY A 109 10.94 8.79 -11.45
N VAL A 110 10.77 9.55 -10.37
CA VAL A 110 11.71 10.59 -9.94
C VAL A 110 13.08 10.00 -9.58
N ALA A 111 13.13 8.99 -8.72
CA ALA A 111 14.42 8.49 -8.25
C ALA A 111 15.29 7.92 -9.40
N PRO A 112 14.76 7.08 -10.31
CA PRO A 112 15.53 6.64 -11.46
C PRO A 112 15.82 7.77 -12.47
N LEU A 113 14.97 8.80 -12.59
CA LEU A 113 15.29 9.99 -13.40
C LEU A 113 16.50 10.73 -12.82
N ALA A 114 16.54 10.93 -11.51
CA ALA A 114 17.68 11.54 -10.83
C ALA A 114 18.94 10.68 -10.99
N GLN A 115 18.85 9.36 -10.87
CA GLN A 115 19.95 8.42 -11.08
C GLN A 115 20.52 8.52 -12.51
N VAL A 116 19.65 8.57 -13.52
CA VAL A 116 20.06 8.72 -14.93
C VAL A 116 20.71 10.08 -15.17
N VAL A 117 20.20 11.18 -14.59
CA VAL A 117 20.79 12.53 -14.73
C VAL A 117 22.14 12.64 -14.03
N LEU A 118 22.25 12.13 -12.81
CA LEU A 118 23.48 12.17 -12.02
C LEU A 118 24.54 11.20 -12.55
N GLY A 119 24.13 10.15 -13.28
CA GLY A 119 25.02 9.07 -13.72
C GLY A 119 25.41 8.13 -12.58
N GLN A 120 24.59 8.07 -11.53
CA GLN A 120 24.82 7.27 -10.34
C GLN A 120 23.66 6.31 -10.12
N THR A 121 23.96 5.05 -9.84
CA THR A 121 22.95 4.06 -9.48
C THR A 121 23.26 3.48 -8.09
N PRO A 122 22.24 3.25 -7.26
CA PRO A 122 22.43 2.72 -5.90
C PRO A 122 22.97 1.29 -5.89
N THR A 123 22.64 0.54 -6.93
CA THR A 123 23.05 -0.83 -7.16
C THR A 123 23.67 -0.89 -8.56
N VAL A 124 24.81 -1.58 -8.68
CA VAL A 124 25.52 -1.72 -9.95
C VAL A 124 24.59 -2.35 -10.99
N VAL A 125 24.51 -1.72 -12.17
CA VAL A 125 23.83 -2.30 -13.34
C VAL A 125 24.87 -3.10 -14.11
N VAL A 126 24.71 -4.43 -14.12
CA VAL A 126 25.70 -5.37 -14.69
C VAL A 126 25.51 -5.52 -16.20
N GLY A 127 24.26 -5.46 -16.66
CA GLY A 127 23.90 -5.68 -18.06
C GLY A 127 24.22 -4.55 -19.01
N ALA A 128 23.94 -4.81 -20.29
CA ALA A 128 24.05 -3.79 -21.32
C ALA A 128 23.04 -2.67 -21.08
N ARG A 129 23.34 -1.47 -21.55
CA ARG A 129 22.42 -0.33 -21.46
C ARG A 129 21.07 -0.59 -22.15
N GLY A 130 21.03 -1.51 -23.11
CA GLY A 130 19.80 -2.01 -23.73
C GLY A 130 18.82 -2.67 -22.75
N ASP A 131 19.32 -3.42 -21.76
CA ASP A 131 18.46 -4.05 -20.75
C ASP A 131 17.81 -3.00 -19.85
N LEU A 132 18.50 -1.87 -19.61
CA LEU A 132 17.94 -0.75 -18.86
C LEU A 132 16.86 0.00 -19.67
N VAL A 133 17.06 0.15 -20.99
CA VAL A 133 16.02 0.67 -21.90
C VAL A 133 14.79 -0.22 -21.84
N GLU A 134 14.97 -1.54 -21.92
CA GLU A 134 13.89 -2.51 -21.85
C GLU A 134 13.17 -2.47 -20.51
N ALA A 135 13.91 -2.43 -19.39
CA ALA A 135 13.34 -2.29 -18.06
C ALA A 135 12.44 -1.06 -17.95
N THR A 136 12.93 0.12 -18.36
CA THR A 136 12.14 1.35 -18.30
C THR A 136 10.92 1.30 -19.23
N ALA A 137 11.05 0.71 -20.42
CA ALA A 137 9.94 0.51 -21.36
C ALA A 137 8.86 -0.42 -20.78
N LEU A 138 9.27 -1.54 -20.16
CA LEU A 138 8.36 -2.48 -19.50
C LEU A 138 7.70 -1.86 -18.26
N VAL A 139 8.39 -0.98 -17.53
CA VAL A 139 7.78 -0.23 -16.43
C VAL A 139 6.64 0.65 -16.95
N LEU A 140 6.90 1.39 -18.04
CA LEU A 140 5.89 2.23 -18.69
C LEU A 140 4.71 1.39 -19.22
N ALA A 141 4.99 0.28 -19.91
CA ALA A 141 3.98 -0.65 -20.40
C ALA A 141 3.11 -1.21 -19.26
N GLY A 142 3.75 -1.57 -18.14
CA GLY A 142 3.06 -2.01 -16.93
C GLY A 142 2.16 -0.94 -16.31
N CYS A 143 2.59 0.32 -16.33
CA CYS A 143 1.77 1.45 -15.87
C CYS A 143 0.54 1.68 -16.76
N ILE A 144 0.71 1.56 -18.08
CA ILE A 144 -0.40 1.59 -19.05
C ILE A 144 -1.35 0.41 -18.80
N ALA A 145 -0.82 -0.80 -18.60
CA ALA A 145 -1.60 -1.99 -18.29
C ALA A 145 -2.44 -1.83 -17.01
N PHE A 146 -1.84 -1.26 -15.96
CA PHE A 146 -2.56 -0.92 -14.73
C PHE A 146 -3.73 0.03 -14.98
N ASP A 147 -3.54 1.07 -15.80
CA ASP A 147 -4.60 2.01 -16.14
C ASP A 147 -5.72 1.37 -16.96
N LEU A 148 -5.39 0.52 -17.94
CA LEU A 148 -6.35 -0.27 -18.71
C LEU A 148 -7.14 -1.20 -17.79
N GLY A 149 -6.46 -1.92 -16.89
CA GLY A 149 -7.09 -2.74 -15.86
C GLY A 149 -8.04 -1.94 -14.99
N ALA A 150 -7.61 -0.77 -14.52
CA ALA A 150 -8.43 0.12 -13.71
C ALA A 150 -9.66 0.65 -14.46
N LEU A 151 -9.55 0.89 -15.77
CA LEU A 151 -10.66 1.27 -16.62
C LEU A 151 -11.67 0.11 -16.76
N LEU A 152 -11.20 -1.10 -17.07
CA LEU A 152 -12.03 -2.32 -17.15
C LEU A 152 -12.75 -2.62 -15.83
N GLY A 153 -12.07 -2.40 -14.70
CA GLY A 153 -12.66 -2.57 -13.37
C GLY A 153 -13.76 -1.54 -13.05
N ARG A 154 -13.79 -0.40 -13.76
CA ARG A 154 -14.79 0.65 -13.60
C ARG A 154 -16.01 0.45 -14.48
N THR A 155 -15.84 -0.02 -15.70
CA THR A 155 -16.94 -0.20 -16.68
C THR A 155 -17.85 -1.36 -16.33
N ARG A 156 -17.33 -2.41 -15.67
CA ARG A 156 -18.14 -3.58 -15.31
C ARG A 156 -19.24 -3.24 -14.28
N PRO A 157 -20.53 -3.47 -14.59
CA PRO A 157 -21.62 -3.19 -13.67
C PRO A 157 -21.56 -4.08 -12.43
N GLU A 158 -21.74 -3.50 -11.25
CA GLU A 158 -21.87 -4.24 -10.00
C GLU A 158 -23.32 -4.73 -9.87
N ARG A 159 -23.51 -6.03 -9.62
CA ARG A 159 -24.85 -6.60 -9.36
C ARG A 159 -25.37 -6.10 -8.00
N PRO A 160 -26.48 -5.32 -7.95
CA PRO A 160 -27.09 -4.90 -6.68
C PRO A 160 -27.51 -6.12 -5.84
N GLY A 161 -27.48 -6.02 -4.50
CA GLY A 161 -27.89 -7.08 -3.58
C GLY A 161 -26.81 -8.09 -3.17
N ARG A 162 -26.00 -8.62 -4.11
CA ARG A 162 -24.91 -9.57 -3.78
C ARG A 162 -23.84 -8.96 -2.88
N ASP A 163 -23.53 -7.68 -3.06
CA ASP A 163 -22.49 -6.95 -2.33
C ASP A 163 -22.91 -6.52 -0.91
N GLU A 164 -24.21 -6.56 -0.58
CA GLU A 164 -24.73 -6.29 0.77
C GLU A 164 -24.73 -7.55 1.65
N ASN A 165 -25.09 -8.70 1.08
CA ASN A 165 -24.98 -10.01 1.75
C ASN A 165 -23.53 -10.50 1.89
N ALA A 166 -22.62 -10.02 1.03
CA ALA A 166 -21.18 -10.30 1.14
C ALA A 166 -20.45 -9.44 2.19
N LEU A 167 -21.15 -8.57 2.93
CA LEU A 167 -20.51 -7.74 3.95
C LEU A 167 -20.02 -8.61 5.10
N ARG A 168 -18.70 -8.69 5.25
CA ARG A 168 -18.05 -9.31 6.40
C ARG A 168 -17.90 -8.30 7.53
N LEU A 169 -18.42 -8.67 8.69
CA LEU A 169 -18.33 -7.92 9.94
C LEU A 169 -17.34 -8.61 10.88
N VAL A 170 -16.84 -7.86 11.86
CA VAL A 170 -16.02 -8.42 12.94
C VAL A 170 -16.91 -9.05 14.01
N HIS A 171 -16.65 -10.31 14.37
CA HIS A 171 -17.32 -11.00 15.45
C HIS A 171 -16.73 -10.60 16.81
N ARG A 172 -17.57 -10.15 17.75
CA ARG A 172 -17.13 -9.56 19.04
C ARG A 172 -16.27 -10.48 19.89
N ARG A 173 -16.71 -11.72 20.15
CA ARG A 173 -15.93 -12.67 20.99
C ARG A 173 -14.59 -13.06 20.35
N ARG A 174 -14.56 -13.14 19.02
CA ARG A 174 -13.35 -13.49 18.27
C ARG A 174 -12.36 -12.33 18.21
N LEU A 175 -12.87 -11.09 18.23
CA LEU A 175 -12.04 -9.90 18.42
C LEU A 175 -11.37 -9.90 19.80
N TYR A 176 -12.08 -10.24 20.88
CA TYR A 176 -11.45 -10.34 22.20
C TYR A 176 -10.38 -11.43 22.26
N ALA A 177 -10.64 -12.59 21.64
CA ALA A 177 -9.63 -13.64 21.49
C ALA A 177 -8.40 -13.14 20.69
N LEU A 178 -8.62 -12.38 19.61
CA LEU A 178 -7.52 -11.78 18.83
C LEU A 178 -6.71 -10.76 19.65
N VAL A 179 -7.35 -9.96 20.49
CA VAL A 179 -6.68 -9.00 21.39
C VAL A 179 -5.81 -9.75 22.39
N LEU A 180 -6.36 -10.78 23.06
CA LEU A 180 -5.58 -11.61 23.99
C LEU A 180 -4.40 -12.26 23.27
N PHE A 181 -4.64 -12.83 22.08
CA PHE A 181 -3.59 -13.41 21.25
C PHE A 181 -2.53 -12.39 20.86
N SER A 182 -2.91 -11.14 20.58
CA SER A 182 -1.97 -10.06 20.25
C SER A 182 -1.02 -9.78 21.41
N PHE A 183 -1.52 -9.66 22.64
CA PHE A 183 -0.66 -9.46 23.81
C PHE A 183 0.26 -10.65 24.06
N VAL A 184 -0.25 -11.88 23.99
CA VAL A 184 0.55 -13.10 24.20
C VAL A 184 1.62 -13.25 23.12
N ALA A 185 1.25 -13.15 21.84
CA ALA A 185 2.18 -13.31 20.73
C ALA A 185 3.25 -12.19 20.72
N SER A 186 2.85 -10.94 20.99
CA SER A 186 3.79 -9.83 21.11
C SER A 186 4.70 -9.98 22.33
N ALA A 187 4.21 -10.46 23.48
CA ALA A 187 5.04 -10.68 24.67
C ALA A 187 6.09 -11.78 24.43
N LEU A 188 5.70 -12.91 23.81
CA LEU A 188 6.61 -13.97 23.41
C LEU A 188 7.65 -13.47 22.39
N PHE A 189 7.24 -12.63 21.45
CA PHE A 189 8.13 -12.01 20.49
C PHE A 189 9.16 -11.09 21.17
N VAL A 190 8.71 -10.24 22.10
CA VAL A 190 9.59 -9.36 22.89
C VAL A 190 10.55 -10.16 23.76
N GLN A 191 10.08 -11.24 24.41
CA GLN A 191 10.91 -12.10 25.24
C GLN A 191 12.00 -12.81 24.42
N LYS A 192 11.66 -13.35 23.24
CA LYS A 192 12.62 -14.01 22.36
C LYS A 192 13.70 -13.08 21.81
N LEU A 193 13.45 -11.77 21.79
CA LEU A 193 14.39 -10.76 21.32
C LEU A 193 15.26 -10.18 22.46
N GLY A 194 15.20 -10.72 23.68
CA GLY A 194 15.99 -10.21 24.80
C GLY A 194 15.32 -9.08 25.59
N GLY A 195 14.02 -8.82 25.36
CA GLY A 195 13.23 -7.86 26.13
C GLY A 195 12.85 -6.58 25.37
N PRO A 196 12.09 -5.67 26.01
CA PRO A 196 11.55 -4.48 25.34
C PRO A 196 12.62 -3.44 25.02
N ALA A 197 13.75 -3.41 25.75
CA ALA A 197 14.84 -2.48 25.52
C ALA A 197 15.43 -2.60 24.11
N VAL A 198 15.49 -3.83 23.57
CA VAL A 198 16.01 -4.14 22.23
C VAL A 198 15.16 -3.49 21.11
N PHE A 199 13.90 -3.15 21.37
CA PHE A 199 13.05 -2.44 20.41
C PHE A 199 13.32 -0.94 20.34
N PHE A 200 14.08 -0.41 21.29
CA PHE A 200 14.48 1.00 21.37
C PHE A 200 15.97 1.19 21.09
N SER A 201 16.72 0.12 20.81
CA SER A 201 18.10 0.16 20.37
C SER A 201 18.22 0.09 18.84
N SER A 202 19.44 -0.07 18.32
CA SER A 202 19.69 -0.06 16.87
C SER A 202 19.09 -1.30 16.17
N ARG A 203 18.69 -1.17 14.90
CA ARG A 203 18.16 -2.32 14.14
C ARG A 203 19.18 -3.47 14.04
N GLN A 204 20.47 -3.15 14.08
CA GLN A 204 21.55 -4.13 14.02
C GLN A 204 21.44 -5.11 15.19
N GLU A 205 21.20 -4.61 16.40
CA GLU A 205 21.03 -5.43 17.61
C GLU A 205 19.80 -6.32 17.55
N ILE A 206 18.72 -5.87 16.90
CA ILE A 206 17.52 -6.70 16.69
C ILE A 206 17.80 -7.84 15.70
N ILE A 207 18.62 -7.60 14.68
CA ILE A 207 19.01 -8.64 13.72
C ILE A 207 19.96 -9.63 14.39
N ALA A 208 20.98 -9.14 15.11
CA ALA A 208 21.89 -9.96 15.89
C ALA A 208 21.15 -10.80 16.95
N GLY A 209 20.19 -10.22 17.67
CA GLY A 209 19.38 -10.97 18.64
C GLY A 209 18.49 -12.05 18.02
N ILE A 210 18.12 -11.94 16.73
CA ILE A 210 17.41 -13.00 16.01
C ILE A 210 18.36 -14.13 15.60
N GLU A 211 19.59 -13.76 15.23
CA GLU A 211 20.67 -14.70 14.91
C GLU A 211 21.10 -15.48 16.16
N ASP A 212 21.32 -14.79 17.28
CA ASP A 212 21.66 -15.37 18.58
C ASP A 212 20.54 -16.27 19.15
N ALA A 213 19.27 -15.96 18.84
CA ALA A 213 18.13 -16.79 19.23
C ALA A 213 18.01 -18.10 18.43
N GLY A 214 18.91 -18.36 17.47
CA GLY A 214 18.91 -19.57 16.64
C GLY A 214 17.72 -19.68 15.68
N LEU A 215 17.04 -18.56 15.41
CA LEU A 215 15.83 -18.50 14.56
C LEU A 215 16.16 -18.25 13.08
N SER A 216 17.45 -18.21 12.75
CA SER A 216 18.02 -17.98 11.44
C SER A 216 19.08 -19.03 11.09
N GLN A 217 18.75 -20.33 11.19
CA GLN A 217 19.62 -21.33 10.54
C GLN A 217 19.53 -21.17 9.02
N ASP A 218 20.65 -21.47 8.35
CA ASP A 218 20.92 -21.22 6.93
C ASP A 218 19.68 -21.36 6.04
N GLY A 219 19.15 -20.21 5.61
CA GLY A 219 18.03 -20.13 4.70
C GLY A 219 16.64 -20.13 5.34
N SER A 220 16.41 -19.97 6.64
CA SER A 220 15.03 -19.94 7.19
C SER A 220 14.39 -18.53 7.25
N GLN A 221 14.35 -17.78 6.13
CA GLN A 221 13.64 -16.49 6.05
C GLN A 221 12.16 -16.59 6.45
N ALA A 222 11.53 -17.75 6.24
CA ALA A 222 10.16 -18.04 6.64
C ALA A 222 9.95 -17.99 8.17
N GLY A 223 10.90 -18.50 8.97
CA GLY A 223 10.80 -18.51 10.44
C GLY A 223 10.81 -17.09 11.01
N GLN A 224 11.70 -16.23 10.51
CA GLN A 224 11.74 -14.82 10.88
C GLN A 224 10.48 -14.07 10.45
N ALA A 225 9.99 -14.31 9.23
CA ALA A 225 8.77 -13.68 8.70
C ALA A 225 7.52 -14.07 9.51
N ILE A 226 7.42 -15.35 9.91
CA ILE A 226 6.32 -15.85 10.75
C ILE A 226 6.39 -15.24 12.15
N LEU A 227 7.56 -15.27 12.81
CA LEU A 227 7.74 -14.73 14.16
C LEU A 227 7.42 -13.23 14.20
N ARG A 228 8.05 -12.45 13.33
CA ARG A 228 7.80 -11.00 13.24
C ARG A 228 6.35 -10.73 12.86
N GLY A 229 5.77 -11.51 11.95
CA GLY A 229 4.39 -11.34 11.53
C GLY A 229 3.40 -11.60 12.67
N LEU A 230 3.57 -12.69 13.44
CA LEU A 230 2.70 -13.03 14.57
C LEU A 230 2.84 -12.03 15.72
N GLY A 231 4.05 -11.51 15.96
CA GLY A 231 4.31 -10.52 17.00
C GLY A 231 3.77 -9.12 16.69
N THR A 232 3.55 -8.76 15.42
CA THR A 232 3.23 -7.38 14.99
C THR A 232 1.86 -7.22 14.33
N VAL A 233 1.44 -8.15 13.47
CA VAL A 233 0.24 -8.04 12.62
C VAL A 233 -1.06 -8.14 13.42
N PRO A 234 -1.25 -9.12 14.34
CA PRO A 234 -2.46 -9.19 15.17
C PRO A 234 -2.64 -7.92 16.02
N ALA A 235 -1.56 -7.40 16.60
CA ALA A 235 -1.57 -6.18 17.40
C ALA A 235 -2.02 -4.96 16.59
N LEU A 236 -1.53 -4.82 15.36
CA LEU A 236 -1.95 -3.75 14.45
C LEU A 236 -3.43 -3.89 14.05
N LEU A 237 -3.86 -5.09 13.65
CA LEU A 237 -5.26 -5.33 13.27
C LEU A 237 -6.23 -5.05 14.42
N SER A 238 -5.90 -5.51 15.63
CA SER A 238 -6.66 -5.25 16.86
C SER A 238 -6.77 -3.74 17.11
N LEU A 239 -5.65 -3.01 17.02
CA LEU A 239 -5.63 -1.55 17.19
C LEU A 239 -6.50 -0.83 16.15
N LEU A 240 -6.40 -1.20 14.87
CA LEU A 240 -7.19 -0.59 13.81
C LEU A 240 -8.70 -0.80 14.01
N ILE A 241 -9.10 -2.02 14.38
CA ILE A 241 -10.51 -2.34 14.64
C ILE A 241 -11.04 -1.57 15.86
N TYR A 242 -10.29 -1.51 16.95
CA TYR A 242 -10.68 -0.76 18.14
C TYR A 242 -10.71 0.76 17.88
N THR A 243 -9.72 1.29 17.15
CA THR A 243 -9.69 2.70 16.74
C THR A 243 -10.93 3.05 15.95
N ARG A 244 -11.29 2.20 14.97
CA ARG A 244 -12.52 2.38 14.20
C ARG A 244 -13.75 2.38 15.08
N TRP A 245 -13.83 1.48 16.06
CA TRP A 245 -14.95 1.36 16.99
C TRP A 245 -15.10 2.62 17.87
N VAL A 246 -14.00 3.14 18.42
CA VAL A 246 -13.96 4.37 19.24
C VAL A 246 -14.33 5.61 18.42
N VAL A 247 -13.83 5.74 17.20
CA VAL A 247 -14.10 6.91 16.33
C VAL A 247 -15.58 6.96 15.90
N THR A 248 -16.19 5.81 15.67
CA THR A 248 -17.57 5.74 15.13
C THR A 248 -18.68 5.64 16.15
N SER A 249 -18.41 5.04 17.32
CA SER A 249 -19.42 4.78 18.33
C SER A 249 -19.26 5.68 19.55
N LYS A 250 -20.28 6.49 19.85
CA LYS A 250 -20.33 7.28 21.08
C LYS A 250 -20.31 6.40 22.33
N ARG A 251 -20.94 5.22 22.29
CA ARG A 251 -20.96 4.26 23.39
C ARG A 251 -19.57 3.71 23.71
N ALA A 252 -18.78 3.42 22.67
CA ALA A 252 -17.40 2.98 22.83
C ALA A 252 -16.54 4.04 23.53
N ARG A 253 -16.70 5.32 23.16
CA ARG A 253 -15.99 6.45 23.80
C ARG A 253 -16.34 6.68 25.26
N ARG A 254 -17.50 6.20 25.73
CA ARG A 254 -17.92 6.34 27.14
C ARG A 254 -17.58 5.13 27.99
N SER A 255 -17.09 4.04 27.39
CA SER A 255 -16.75 2.83 28.13
C SER A 255 -15.28 2.87 28.55
N PRO A 256 -14.97 2.90 29.85
CA PRO A 256 -13.59 2.92 30.33
C PRO A 256 -12.82 1.67 29.90
N VAL A 257 -13.48 0.50 29.88
CA VAL A 257 -12.86 -0.77 29.46
C VAL A 257 -12.42 -0.73 28.00
N ILE A 258 -13.25 -0.17 27.10
CA ILE A 258 -12.89 -0.09 25.67
C ILE A 258 -11.74 0.89 25.46
N LEU A 259 -11.75 2.04 26.15
CA LEU A 259 -10.68 3.01 26.08
C LEU A 259 -9.38 2.48 26.67
N ALA A 260 -9.43 1.80 27.81
CA ALA A 260 -8.27 1.16 28.42
C ALA A 260 -7.68 0.07 27.51
N THR A 261 -8.53 -0.75 26.88
CA THR A 261 -8.06 -1.75 25.91
C THR A 261 -7.44 -1.10 24.68
N TRP A 262 -8.07 -0.03 24.15
CA TRP A 262 -7.53 0.73 23.02
C TRP A 262 -6.18 1.36 23.35
N LEU A 263 -6.04 1.96 24.55
CA LEU A 263 -4.79 2.54 25.03
C LEU A 263 -3.71 1.47 25.21
N ALA A 264 -4.05 0.32 25.81
CA ALA A 264 -3.12 -0.79 25.98
C ALA A 264 -2.64 -1.34 24.62
N LEU A 265 -3.53 -1.45 23.63
CA LEU A 265 -3.17 -1.81 22.26
C LEU A 265 -2.28 -0.74 21.59
N ALA A 266 -2.55 0.54 21.83
CA ALA A 266 -1.73 1.63 21.33
C ALA A 266 -0.31 1.56 21.90
N LEU A 267 -0.17 1.37 23.22
CA LEU A 267 1.12 1.19 23.89
C LEU A 267 1.85 -0.05 23.36
N LEU A 268 1.15 -1.17 23.19
CA LEU A 268 1.73 -2.38 22.59
C LEU A 268 2.30 -2.09 21.19
N ASN A 269 1.54 -1.39 20.34
CA ASN A 269 1.99 -1.01 19.00
C ASN A 269 3.15 -0.01 19.02
N CYS A 270 3.22 0.90 20.00
CA CYS A 270 4.38 1.77 20.17
C CYS A 270 5.66 0.99 20.47
N VAL A 271 5.57 -0.20 21.07
CA VAL A 271 6.71 -1.09 21.29
C VAL A 271 6.98 -1.94 20.04
N VAL A 272 6.03 -2.79 19.63
CA VAL A 272 6.29 -3.81 18.60
C VAL A 272 6.27 -3.25 17.17
N ASN A 273 5.60 -2.11 16.95
CA ASN A 273 5.46 -1.45 15.64
C ASN A 273 6.17 -0.07 15.60
N ASN A 274 7.20 0.12 16.44
CA ASN A 274 8.01 1.33 16.50
C ASN A 274 8.78 1.58 15.17
N PRO A 275 8.88 2.83 14.66
CA PRO A 275 9.75 3.20 13.55
C PRO A 275 11.24 2.86 13.72
N ILE A 276 11.74 2.78 14.95
CA ILE A 276 13.16 2.48 15.23
C ILE A 276 13.48 1.02 14.86
N SER A 277 12.69 0.09 15.39
CA SER A 277 12.91 -1.36 15.26
C SER A 277 12.45 -1.94 13.92
N ASN A 278 11.47 -1.31 13.28
CA ASN A 278 10.88 -1.84 12.05
C ASN A 278 11.42 -1.19 10.76
N PRO A 279 11.31 -1.87 9.62
CA PRO A 279 11.58 -1.25 8.32
C PRO A 279 10.64 -0.07 8.03
N ARG A 280 11.12 0.93 7.27
CA ARG A 280 10.37 2.15 6.92
C ARG A 280 9.03 1.86 6.25
N TYR A 281 8.97 0.85 5.37
CA TYR A 281 7.73 0.44 4.72
C TYR A 281 6.65 0.02 5.72
N TRP A 282 7.05 -0.59 6.85
CA TRP A 282 6.12 -1.05 7.86
C TRP A 282 5.59 0.09 8.69
N PHE A 283 6.48 1.02 9.08
CA PHE A 283 6.05 2.25 9.73
C PHE A 283 5.05 3.02 8.86
N LEU A 284 5.35 3.18 7.56
CA LEU A 284 4.40 3.76 6.60
C LEU A 284 3.08 3.00 6.55
N THR A 285 3.12 1.66 6.55
CA THR A 285 1.91 0.83 6.59
C THR A 285 1.06 1.16 7.83
N VAL A 286 1.68 1.21 9.00
CA VAL A 286 1.02 1.52 10.27
C VAL A 286 0.43 2.94 10.23
N MET A 287 1.22 3.93 9.81
CA MET A 287 0.79 5.32 9.72
C MET A 287 -0.37 5.53 8.74
N PHE A 288 -0.24 5.03 7.50
CA PHE A 288 -1.29 5.14 6.48
C PHE A 288 -2.57 4.42 6.91
N SER A 289 -2.45 3.21 7.47
CA SER A 289 -3.61 2.42 7.90
C SER A 289 -4.35 3.08 9.06
N LEU A 290 -3.65 3.61 10.06
CA LEU A 290 -4.25 4.35 11.18
C LEU A 290 -4.92 5.63 10.69
N LEU A 291 -4.22 6.42 9.88
CA LEU A 291 -4.72 7.71 9.40
C LEU A 291 -6.06 7.57 8.67
N PHE A 292 -6.15 6.63 7.74
CA PHE A 292 -7.38 6.39 6.98
C PHE A 292 -8.44 5.61 7.76
N THR A 293 -8.06 4.95 8.86
CA THR A 293 -9.02 4.36 9.81
C THR A 293 -9.68 5.43 10.69
N VAL A 294 -8.93 6.45 11.10
CA VAL A 294 -9.42 7.60 11.89
C VAL A 294 -10.24 8.56 11.01
N PHE A 295 -9.73 8.88 9.82
CA PHE A 295 -10.35 9.85 8.90
C PHE A 295 -10.83 9.22 7.58
N PRO A 296 -11.68 8.17 7.59
CA PRO A 296 -12.06 7.45 6.37
C PRO A 296 -12.89 8.29 5.40
N ARG A 297 -13.45 9.42 5.87
CA ARG A 297 -14.35 10.30 5.10
C ARG A 297 -13.72 11.60 4.62
N SER A 298 -12.56 12.00 5.14
CA SER A 298 -11.98 13.31 4.82
C SER A 298 -11.27 13.27 3.47
N ALA A 299 -11.87 13.91 2.46
CA ALA A 299 -11.22 14.11 1.16
C ALA A 299 -9.98 15.00 1.29
N ALA A 300 -10.01 15.99 2.19
CA ALA A 300 -8.86 16.81 2.53
C ALA A 300 -7.73 15.94 3.09
N MET A 301 -8.00 15.05 4.05
CA MET A 301 -6.97 14.17 4.60
C MET A 301 -6.37 13.23 3.55
N TYR A 302 -7.19 12.70 2.66
CA TYR A 302 -6.70 11.88 1.54
C TYR A 302 -5.76 12.66 0.61
N ARG A 303 -6.14 13.89 0.24
CA ARG A 303 -5.31 14.79 -0.57
C ARG A 303 -4.01 15.13 0.14
N SER A 304 -4.10 15.59 1.38
CA SER A 304 -2.95 15.93 2.22
C SER A 304 -2.03 14.73 2.43
N ALA A 305 -2.56 13.53 2.65
CA ALA A 305 -1.75 12.33 2.84
C ALA A 305 -0.96 11.93 1.58
N LEU A 306 -1.56 12.02 0.39
CA LEU A 306 -0.86 11.75 -0.86
C LEU A 306 0.17 12.84 -1.18
N SER A 307 -0.20 14.12 -1.04
CA SER A 307 0.72 15.24 -1.27
C SER A 307 1.87 15.25 -0.28
N LEU A 308 1.60 15.08 1.01
CA LEU A 308 2.64 14.97 2.05
C LEU A 308 3.44 13.68 1.86
N GLY A 309 2.83 12.60 1.38
CA GLY A 309 3.52 11.36 1.04
C GLY A 309 4.64 11.57 0.04
N VAL A 310 4.44 12.42 -0.98
CA VAL A 310 5.49 12.82 -1.92
C VAL A 310 6.63 13.56 -1.19
N VAL A 311 6.29 14.56 -0.36
CA VAL A 311 7.29 15.33 0.39
C VAL A 311 8.09 14.46 1.35
N VAL A 312 7.41 13.60 2.12
CA VAL A 312 8.05 12.65 3.04
C VAL A 312 8.97 11.71 2.28
N ALA A 313 8.53 11.22 1.12
CA ALA A 313 9.34 10.28 0.36
C ALA A 313 10.56 10.91 -0.31
N LEU A 314 10.45 12.17 -0.78
CA LEU A 314 11.54 12.89 -1.43
C LEU A 314 12.52 13.54 -0.46
N VAL A 315 12.02 14.04 0.67
CA VAL A 315 12.81 14.85 1.61
C VAL A 315 13.13 14.05 2.86
N VAL A 316 12.13 13.47 3.51
CA VAL A 316 12.34 12.87 4.83
C VAL A 316 13.07 11.53 4.74
N PHE A 317 12.75 10.67 3.76
CA PHE A 317 13.37 9.34 3.68
C PHE A 317 14.88 9.34 3.42
N PRO A 318 15.40 10.16 2.51
CA PRO A 318 16.84 10.40 2.40
C PRO A 318 17.57 10.63 3.72
N PHE A 319 17.05 11.53 4.56
CA PHE A 319 17.75 11.98 5.76
C PHE A 319 17.43 11.15 7.01
N ALA A 320 16.34 10.38 6.99
CA ALA A 320 15.93 9.53 8.12
C ALA A 320 16.89 8.34 8.38
N ASP A 321 17.86 8.08 7.50
CA ASP A 321 18.84 6.99 7.71
C ASP A 321 19.87 7.31 8.81
N ARG A 322 20.02 8.60 9.17
CA ARG A 322 20.94 9.03 10.23
C ARG A 322 20.66 8.38 11.58
N PHE A 323 19.39 8.11 11.90
CA PHE A 323 18.98 7.56 13.20
C PHE A 323 19.12 6.03 13.31
N ARG A 324 19.76 5.39 12.32
CA ARG A 324 19.72 3.93 12.15
C ARG A 324 21.04 3.23 12.41
N TYR A 325 22.15 3.96 12.32
CA TYR A 325 23.49 3.44 12.59
C TYR A 325 23.98 3.98 13.93
N ASP A 326 24.71 3.15 14.67
CA ASP A 326 25.41 3.60 15.88
C ASP A 326 26.36 4.74 15.52
N GLU A 327 26.57 5.68 16.45
CA GLU A 327 27.40 6.89 16.24
C GLU A 327 28.80 6.58 15.70
N LYS A 328 29.32 5.37 15.95
CA LYS A 328 30.62 4.87 15.46
C LYS A 328 30.65 4.45 13.98
N ASN A 329 29.50 4.09 13.39
CA ASN A 329 29.38 3.64 12.00
C ASN A 329 28.68 4.68 11.10
N TYR A 330 28.26 5.81 11.66
CA TYR A 330 27.66 6.89 10.91
C TYR A 330 28.72 7.62 10.08
N LYS A 331 28.74 7.37 8.76
CA LYS A 331 29.45 8.23 7.81
C LYS A 331 28.54 9.41 7.47
N PRO A 332 28.83 10.64 7.94
CA PRO A 332 28.03 11.80 7.57
C PRO A 332 28.02 11.94 6.05
N MET A 333 26.82 11.96 5.48
CA MET A 333 26.64 12.28 4.07
C MET A 333 27.09 13.72 3.84
N GLN A 334 28.27 13.90 3.24
CA GLN A 334 28.67 15.17 2.64
C GLN A 334 27.91 15.31 1.32
N THR A 335 26.58 15.46 1.39
CA THR A 335 25.77 15.67 0.19
C THR A 335 25.68 17.15 -0.10
N THR A 336 26.04 17.53 -1.32
CA THR A 336 25.93 18.91 -1.83
C THR A 336 24.57 19.16 -2.50
N SER A 337 23.77 18.11 -2.73
CA SER A 337 22.46 18.20 -3.40
C SER A 337 21.37 17.35 -2.70
N ILE A 338 20.13 17.82 -2.78
CA ILE A 338 18.91 17.14 -2.27
C ILE A 338 18.65 15.82 -3.03
N LEU A 339 19.21 15.67 -4.24
CA LEU A 339 18.96 14.52 -5.13
C LEU A 339 19.95 13.37 -4.96
N GLU A 340 21.16 13.63 -4.49
CA GLU A 340 22.17 12.58 -4.22
C GLU A 340 21.62 11.46 -3.34
N PRO A 341 20.85 11.74 -2.26
CA PRO A 341 20.30 10.65 -1.47
C PRO A 341 19.10 9.90 -2.09
N LEU A 342 18.52 10.38 -3.19
CA LEU A 342 17.60 9.57 -4.03
C LEU A 342 18.34 8.60 -4.95
N ALA A 343 19.65 8.81 -5.17
CA ALA A 343 20.54 7.88 -5.85
C ALA A 343 21.14 6.82 -4.90
N LEU A 344 20.74 6.80 -3.63
CA LEU A 344 21.20 5.84 -2.63
C LEU A 344 20.31 4.59 -2.53
N LYS A 345 20.88 3.57 -1.87
CA LYS A 345 20.45 2.17 -1.71
C LYS A 345 18.94 1.88 -1.69
N ASP A 346 18.10 2.79 -1.20
CA ASP A 346 16.66 2.54 -1.03
C ASP A 346 15.84 2.57 -2.34
N TYR A 347 16.34 3.20 -3.40
CA TYR A 347 15.64 3.38 -4.68
C TYR A 347 16.27 2.62 -5.85
N ASP A 348 16.64 1.36 -5.63
CA ASP A 348 17.29 0.49 -6.61
C ASP A 348 16.33 -0.27 -7.55
N GLN A 349 15.03 0.04 -7.55
CA GLN A 349 14.02 -0.81 -8.20
C GLN A 349 14.20 -0.94 -9.72
N THR A 350 14.44 0.16 -10.43
CA THR A 350 14.65 0.12 -11.88
C THR A 350 15.98 -0.56 -12.24
N ALA A 351 17.03 -0.31 -11.46
CA ALA A 351 18.33 -0.96 -11.63
C ALA A 351 18.24 -2.47 -11.40
N MET A 352 17.57 -2.90 -10.33
CA MET A 352 17.33 -4.32 -10.05
C MET A 352 16.46 -4.98 -11.10
N PHE A 353 15.45 -4.27 -11.63
CA PHE A 353 14.67 -4.80 -12.74
C PHE A 353 15.53 -4.99 -14.00
N SER A 354 16.37 -4.03 -14.36
CA SER A 354 17.36 -4.18 -15.44
C SER A 354 18.27 -5.38 -15.21
N ASN A 355 18.81 -5.56 -14.00
CA ASN A 355 19.66 -6.72 -13.68
C ASN A 355 18.89 -8.04 -13.74
N THR A 356 17.59 -8.04 -13.43
CA THR A 356 16.74 -9.23 -13.58
C THR A 356 16.53 -9.59 -15.06
N ILE A 357 16.44 -8.59 -15.95
CA ILE A 357 16.41 -8.82 -17.40
C ILE A 357 17.74 -9.44 -17.85
N THR A 358 18.86 -8.86 -17.45
CA THR A 358 20.20 -9.39 -17.76
C THR A 358 20.38 -10.81 -17.24
N TYR A 359 19.94 -11.09 -16.01
CA TYR A 359 19.95 -12.43 -15.41
C TYR A 359 19.27 -13.44 -16.32
N VAL A 360 18.03 -13.16 -16.75
CA VAL A 360 17.26 -14.03 -17.65
C VAL A 360 17.97 -14.21 -19.00
N HIS A 361 18.48 -13.12 -19.58
CA HIS A 361 19.17 -13.14 -20.87
C HIS A 361 20.56 -13.82 -20.83
N SER A 362 21.18 -13.91 -19.66
CA SER A 362 22.51 -14.53 -19.49
C SER A 362 22.52 -16.06 -19.59
N GLY A 363 21.35 -16.69 -19.70
CA GLY A 363 21.19 -18.13 -19.86
C GLY A 363 20.39 -18.81 -18.75
N GLU A 364 20.10 -18.10 -17.66
CA GLU A 364 19.31 -18.61 -16.52
C GLU A 364 17.82 -18.82 -16.89
N GLY A 365 17.32 -18.02 -17.83
CA GLY A 365 15.96 -18.15 -18.37
C GLY A 365 14.85 -17.72 -17.40
N HIS A 366 13.61 -17.87 -17.86
CA HIS A 366 12.42 -17.58 -17.06
C HIS A 366 12.12 -18.72 -16.08
N THR A 367 11.57 -18.38 -14.91
CA THR A 367 11.23 -19.34 -13.85
C THR A 367 9.82 -19.95 -14.02
N PHE A 368 9.05 -19.52 -15.02
CA PHE A 368 7.74 -20.09 -15.40
C PHE A 368 6.73 -20.23 -14.24
N GLY A 369 6.74 -19.30 -13.29
CA GLY A 369 5.82 -19.27 -12.15
C GLY A 369 6.38 -19.91 -10.88
N LEU A 370 7.61 -20.43 -10.89
CA LEU A 370 8.23 -21.02 -9.71
C LEU A 370 8.41 -19.99 -8.59
N GLN A 371 8.73 -18.73 -8.91
CA GLN A 371 8.87 -17.67 -7.90
C GLN A 371 7.53 -17.37 -7.24
N LEU A 372 6.48 -17.17 -8.04
CA LEU A 372 5.12 -16.97 -7.57
C LEU A 372 4.63 -18.17 -6.73
N LEU A 373 4.99 -19.40 -7.08
CA LEU A 373 4.69 -20.57 -6.25
C LEU A 373 5.43 -20.51 -4.90
N GLY A 374 6.70 -20.07 -4.91
CA GLY A 374 7.47 -19.78 -3.70
C GLY A 374 6.75 -18.82 -2.76
N ASP A 375 6.18 -17.75 -3.32
CA ASP A 375 5.41 -16.73 -2.60
C ASP A 375 4.09 -17.27 -2.03
N VAL A 376 3.32 -17.98 -2.85
CA VAL A 376 2.01 -18.53 -2.45
C VAL A 376 2.19 -19.58 -1.36
N PHE A 377 3.22 -20.42 -1.48
CA PHE A 377 3.57 -21.47 -0.54
C PHE A 377 4.74 -21.05 0.38
N PHE A 378 4.82 -19.77 0.73
CA PHE A 378 5.90 -19.24 1.59
C PHE A 378 5.99 -19.96 2.95
N ALA A 379 4.87 -20.49 3.45
CA ALA A 379 4.80 -21.19 4.73
C ALA A 379 5.39 -22.62 4.70
N VAL A 380 5.55 -23.22 3.52
CA VAL A 380 6.15 -24.55 3.38
C VAL A 380 7.64 -24.45 3.72
N PRO A 381 8.15 -25.17 4.74
CA PRO A 381 9.55 -25.12 5.12
C PRO A 381 10.43 -25.79 4.06
N ARG A 382 11.69 -25.35 3.96
CA ARG A 382 12.66 -25.90 3.00
C ARG A 382 12.98 -27.37 3.23
N SER A 383 12.76 -27.90 4.45
CA SER A 383 12.89 -29.34 4.74
C SER A 383 11.82 -30.21 4.05
N VAL A 384 10.68 -29.63 3.69
CA VAL A 384 9.61 -30.31 2.94
C VAL A 384 9.69 -30.00 1.46
N TRP A 385 10.11 -28.79 1.09
CA TRP A 385 10.33 -28.38 -0.29
C TRP A 385 11.79 -27.90 -0.48
N ASN A 386 12.68 -28.86 -0.71
CA ASN A 386 14.12 -28.60 -0.86
C ASN A 386 14.43 -27.66 -2.03
N SER A 387 13.65 -27.74 -3.13
CA SER A 387 13.78 -26.89 -4.32
C SER A 387 12.99 -25.58 -4.25
N LYS A 388 12.54 -25.15 -3.07
CA LYS A 388 11.84 -23.87 -2.89
C LYS A 388 12.74 -22.71 -3.30
N PRO A 389 12.30 -21.82 -4.21
CA PRO A 389 13.14 -20.74 -4.67
C PRO A 389 13.51 -19.78 -3.53
N LYS A 390 14.66 -19.12 -3.69
CA LYS A 390 15.07 -17.99 -2.85
C LYS A 390 14.31 -16.74 -3.30
N ASP A 391 14.32 -15.69 -2.46
CA ASP A 391 13.78 -14.38 -2.85
C ASP A 391 14.42 -13.94 -4.18
N THR A 392 13.64 -13.43 -5.15
CA THR A 392 14.18 -12.99 -6.46
C THR A 392 15.29 -11.96 -6.32
N GLY A 393 15.15 -11.01 -5.38
CA GLY A 393 16.21 -10.03 -5.09
C GLY A 393 17.50 -10.65 -4.53
N VAL A 394 17.40 -11.79 -3.83
CA VAL A 394 18.57 -12.55 -3.35
C VAL A 394 19.21 -13.32 -4.50
N ILE A 395 18.41 -13.96 -5.37
CA ILE A 395 18.92 -14.72 -6.52
C ILE A 395 19.71 -13.82 -7.46
N VAL A 396 19.13 -12.69 -7.85
CA VAL A 396 19.81 -11.72 -8.71
C VAL A 396 21.00 -11.10 -7.99
N GLY A 397 20.89 -10.83 -6.68
CA GLY A 397 22.01 -10.32 -5.87
C GLY A 397 23.20 -11.27 -5.77
N GLU A 398 22.95 -12.57 -5.57
CA GLU A 398 23.98 -13.61 -5.55
C GLU A 398 24.62 -13.77 -6.94
N TRP A 399 23.83 -13.74 -8.01
CA TRP A 399 24.32 -13.78 -9.39
C TRP A 399 25.23 -12.58 -9.73
N MET A 400 24.93 -11.40 -9.19
CA MET A 400 25.77 -10.20 -9.34
C MET A 400 27.03 -10.19 -8.45
N ASP A 401 27.28 -11.24 -7.66
CA ASP A 401 28.31 -11.28 -6.61
C ASP A 401 28.22 -10.09 -5.63
N ASN A 402 26.98 -9.65 -5.33
CA ASN A 402 26.77 -8.52 -4.45
C ASN A 402 26.82 -8.96 -2.98
N LYS A 403 27.74 -8.38 -2.20
CA LYS A 403 27.93 -8.69 -0.77
C LYS A 403 26.66 -8.49 0.08
N ASN A 404 25.77 -7.59 -0.33
CA ASN A 404 24.49 -7.39 0.34
C ASN A 404 23.34 -7.79 -0.59
N THR A 405 22.71 -8.93 -0.28
CA THR A 405 21.58 -9.51 -1.03
C THR A 405 20.22 -8.97 -0.62
N ASN A 406 20.15 -8.05 0.36
CA ASN A 406 18.93 -7.31 0.67
C ASN A 406 18.70 -6.20 -0.37
N LEU A 407 18.34 -6.64 -1.59
CA LEU A 407 18.05 -5.83 -2.76
C LEU A 407 16.55 -5.85 -3.06
N SER A 408 16.06 -4.84 -3.77
CA SER A 408 14.66 -4.84 -4.18
C SER A 408 14.39 -5.83 -5.31
N SER A 409 13.14 -6.30 -5.35
CA SER A 409 12.59 -7.08 -6.46
C SER A 409 11.18 -6.54 -6.68
N PRO A 410 11.03 -5.48 -7.49
CA PRO A 410 9.72 -4.90 -7.71
C PRO A 410 8.80 -5.89 -8.43
N VAL A 411 7.49 -5.70 -8.32
CA VAL A 411 6.50 -6.59 -8.98
C VAL A 411 6.74 -6.74 -10.49
N TRP A 412 7.33 -5.74 -11.13
CA TRP A 412 7.76 -5.82 -12.53
C TRP A 412 8.83 -6.90 -12.74
N ALA A 413 9.84 -6.97 -11.87
CA ALA A 413 10.89 -7.98 -11.91
C ALA A 413 10.33 -9.38 -11.60
N GLU A 414 9.47 -9.51 -10.59
CA GLU A 414 8.83 -10.79 -10.23
C GLU A 414 7.96 -11.33 -11.38
N LEU A 415 7.14 -10.47 -12.00
CA LEU A 415 6.31 -10.87 -13.13
C LEU A 415 7.13 -11.17 -14.39
N TRP A 416 8.25 -10.48 -14.58
CA TRP A 416 9.17 -10.71 -15.69
C TRP A 416 9.92 -12.03 -15.54
N ILE A 417 10.51 -12.30 -14.38
CA ILE A 417 11.31 -13.52 -14.20
C ILE A 417 10.41 -14.76 -14.37
N ASP A 418 9.17 -14.72 -13.90
CA ASP A 418 8.24 -15.84 -14.05
C ASP A 418 7.62 -15.96 -15.45
N PHE A 419 7.16 -14.86 -16.06
CA PHE A 419 6.30 -14.93 -17.25
C PHE A 419 6.68 -13.94 -18.37
N GLY A 420 7.85 -13.31 -18.27
CA GLY A 420 8.36 -12.35 -19.24
C GLY A 420 7.45 -11.12 -19.44
N PRO A 421 7.43 -10.53 -20.65
CA PRO A 421 6.70 -9.28 -20.90
C PRO A 421 5.18 -9.46 -20.76
N LEU A 422 4.65 -10.64 -21.11
CA LEU A 422 3.23 -10.97 -20.94
C LEU A 422 2.84 -11.03 -19.47
N GLY A 423 3.74 -11.53 -18.61
CA GLY A 423 3.63 -11.48 -17.16
C GLY A 423 3.44 -10.08 -16.63
N VAL A 424 4.35 -9.18 -17.00
CA VAL A 424 4.34 -7.78 -16.55
C VAL A 424 3.04 -7.10 -16.96
N PHE A 425 2.66 -7.21 -18.23
CA PHE A 425 1.45 -6.57 -18.75
C PHE A 425 0.18 -7.19 -18.12
N GLY A 426 0.03 -8.51 -18.16
CA GLY A 426 -1.15 -9.22 -17.64
C GLY A 426 -1.31 -9.07 -16.13
N GLY A 427 -0.21 -9.19 -15.37
CA GLY A 427 -0.19 -9.05 -13.93
C GLY A 427 -0.61 -7.65 -13.49
N LEU A 428 -0.01 -6.60 -14.07
CA LEU A 428 -0.36 -5.22 -13.70
C LEU A 428 -1.74 -4.80 -14.18
N LEU A 429 -2.22 -5.32 -15.31
CA LEU A 429 -3.62 -5.20 -15.72
C LEU A 429 -4.55 -5.80 -14.66
N GLY A 430 -4.24 -6.99 -14.15
CA GLY A 430 -4.97 -7.63 -13.06
C GLY A 430 -4.95 -6.80 -11.77
N VAL A 431 -3.79 -6.29 -11.37
CA VAL A 431 -3.64 -5.43 -10.18
C VAL A 431 -4.47 -4.16 -10.33
N GLY A 432 -4.41 -3.48 -11.48
CA GLY A 432 -5.21 -2.30 -11.78
C GLY A 432 -6.71 -2.56 -11.74
N PHE A 433 -7.14 -3.69 -12.32
CA PHE A 433 -8.54 -4.14 -12.27
C PHE A 433 -9.02 -4.35 -10.84
N LEU A 434 -8.26 -5.11 -10.03
CA LEU A 434 -8.59 -5.39 -8.64
C LEU A 434 -8.61 -4.11 -7.79
N ALA A 435 -7.61 -3.24 -7.96
CA ALA A 435 -7.53 -1.96 -7.26
C ALA A 435 -8.76 -1.09 -7.52
N ALA A 436 -9.19 -0.96 -8.79
CA ALA A 436 -10.38 -0.20 -9.15
C ALA A 436 -11.67 -0.78 -8.55
N ARG A 437 -11.80 -2.11 -8.51
CA ARG A 437 -12.96 -2.79 -7.92
C ARG A 437 -13.02 -2.58 -6.41
N VAL A 438 -11.90 -2.72 -5.72
CA VAL A 438 -11.81 -2.56 -4.25
C VAL A 438 -12.00 -1.09 -3.87
N ASP A 439 -11.36 -0.15 -4.56
CA ASP A 439 -11.50 1.29 -4.31
C ASP A 439 -12.95 1.76 -4.50
N ARG A 440 -13.63 1.31 -5.56
CA ARG A 440 -15.05 1.63 -5.80
C ARG A 440 -15.94 1.13 -4.66
N ARG A 441 -15.70 -0.11 -4.23
CA ARG A 441 -16.38 -0.76 -3.11
C ARG A 441 -16.13 -0.03 -1.78
N TYR A 442 -14.91 0.44 -1.56
CA TYR A 442 -14.54 1.22 -0.39
C TYR A 442 -15.19 2.61 -0.42
N ALA A 443 -15.06 3.35 -1.53
CA ALA A 443 -15.58 4.70 -1.67
C ALA A 443 -17.11 4.76 -1.49
N ARG A 444 -17.87 3.82 -2.07
CA ARG A 444 -19.33 3.73 -1.90
C ARG A 444 -19.72 3.47 -0.44
N ARG A 445 -19.03 2.55 0.23
CA ARG A 445 -19.28 2.20 1.63
C ARG A 445 -18.86 3.29 2.59
N ALA A 446 -17.81 4.05 2.29
CA ALA A 446 -17.40 5.14 3.15
C ALA A 446 -18.40 6.33 3.15
N VAL A 447 -19.23 6.47 2.09
CA VAL A 447 -20.34 7.44 2.00
C VAL A 447 -21.62 6.93 2.68
N ARG A 448 -21.99 5.64 2.48
CA ARG A 448 -23.13 5.03 3.19
C ARG A 448 -22.78 4.87 4.69
N ARG A 449 -23.77 4.84 5.59
CA ARG A 449 -23.57 4.57 7.04
C ARG A 449 -23.11 3.11 7.24
N THR A 450 -21.88 2.81 6.87
CA THR A 450 -21.30 1.47 7.01
C THR A 450 -21.18 1.13 8.49
N PRO A 451 -21.62 -0.08 8.92
CA PRO A 451 -21.47 -0.54 10.29
C PRO A 451 -20.01 -0.45 10.72
N SER A 452 -19.74 -0.05 11.97
CA SER A 452 -18.34 0.22 12.33
C SER A 452 -17.45 -1.02 12.44
N GLY A 453 -18.04 -2.23 12.42
CA GLY A 453 -17.33 -3.49 12.30
C GLY A 453 -17.09 -3.99 10.89
N ALA A 454 -17.35 -3.21 9.83
CA ALA A 454 -17.10 -3.65 8.46
C ALA A 454 -15.59 -3.74 8.18
N LEU A 455 -15.11 -4.97 7.95
CA LEU A 455 -13.69 -5.27 7.73
C LEU A 455 -13.08 -4.48 6.57
N VAL A 456 -13.87 -4.23 5.50
CA VAL A 456 -13.44 -3.42 4.35
C VAL A 456 -12.94 -2.02 4.76
N SER A 457 -13.46 -1.45 5.86
CA SER A 457 -13.07 -0.12 6.33
C SER A 457 -11.67 -0.09 6.95
N VAL A 458 -11.15 -1.24 7.39
CA VAL A 458 -9.83 -1.41 8.00
C VAL A 458 -8.84 -2.00 7.00
N LEU A 459 -9.28 -3.00 6.23
CA LEU A 459 -8.40 -3.74 5.32
C LEU A 459 -7.96 -2.91 4.11
N VAL A 460 -8.80 -2.04 3.56
CA VAL A 460 -8.40 -1.23 2.40
C VAL A 460 -7.31 -0.23 2.76
N PRO A 461 -7.42 0.56 3.86
CA PRO A 461 -6.30 1.34 4.37
C PRO A 461 -5.03 0.53 4.66
N LEU A 462 -5.18 -0.65 5.28
CA LEU A 462 -4.05 -1.51 5.58
C LEU A 462 -3.31 -1.97 4.32
N VAL A 463 -4.06 -2.48 3.32
CA VAL A 463 -3.49 -2.92 2.05
C VAL A 463 -2.90 -1.74 1.27
N ALA A 464 -3.50 -0.56 1.31
CA ALA A 464 -2.94 0.64 0.68
C ALA A 464 -1.61 1.09 1.33
N GLY A 465 -1.49 0.99 2.65
CA GLY A 465 -0.20 1.22 3.33
C GLY A 465 0.82 0.12 3.04
N TYR A 466 0.37 -1.14 2.97
CA TYR A 466 1.24 -2.29 2.71
C TYR A 466 1.64 -2.42 1.24
N SER A 467 0.96 -1.74 0.32
CA SER A 467 1.27 -1.81 -1.11
C SER A 467 2.67 -1.30 -1.44
N PHE A 468 3.27 -0.45 -0.61
CA PHE A 468 4.64 0.01 -0.82
C PHE A 468 5.65 -1.13 -0.78
N ILE A 469 5.51 -2.09 0.13
CA ILE A 469 6.40 -3.27 0.13
C ILE A 469 5.99 -4.28 -0.92
N LEU A 470 4.68 -4.45 -1.17
CA LEU A 470 4.21 -5.35 -2.23
C LEU A 470 4.71 -4.93 -3.61
N LEU A 471 4.78 -3.63 -3.89
CA LEU A 471 5.26 -3.10 -5.18
C LEU A 471 6.78 -2.99 -5.25
N ARG A 472 7.46 -2.78 -4.11
CA ARG A 472 8.90 -2.54 -4.01
C ARG A 472 9.73 -3.81 -3.87
N GLY A 473 9.40 -4.63 -2.88
CA GLY A 473 10.29 -5.65 -2.35
C GLY A 473 9.92 -7.06 -2.81
N PRO A 474 10.82 -8.03 -2.59
CA PRO A 474 10.54 -9.43 -2.90
C PRO A 474 9.22 -9.85 -2.29
N LEU A 475 8.34 -10.40 -3.13
CA LEU A 475 7.00 -10.81 -2.72
C LEU A 475 7.07 -11.83 -1.59
N LEU A 476 8.05 -12.73 -1.62
CA LEU A 476 8.27 -13.74 -0.60
C LEU A 476 8.54 -13.15 0.80
N GLN A 477 9.25 -12.01 0.89
CA GLN A 477 9.43 -11.29 2.17
C GLN A 477 8.14 -10.57 2.63
N ALA A 478 7.31 -10.14 1.68
CA ALA A 478 6.05 -9.46 1.98
C ALA A 478 4.90 -10.44 2.34
N THR A 479 4.90 -11.65 1.78
CA THR A 479 3.80 -12.62 1.91
C THR A 479 3.56 -13.07 3.34
N GLY A 480 4.61 -13.19 4.17
CA GLY A 480 4.49 -13.66 5.55
C GLY A 480 3.52 -12.83 6.41
N ARG A 481 3.61 -11.49 6.34
CA ARG A 481 2.70 -10.60 7.08
C ARG A 481 1.30 -10.59 6.47
N VAL A 482 1.18 -10.70 5.14
CA VAL A 482 -0.11 -10.77 4.43
C VAL A 482 -0.87 -12.03 4.82
N ALA A 483 -0.20 -13.18 4.83
CA ALA A 483 -0.82 -14.45 5.18
C ALA A 483 -1.33 -14.46 6.62
N ILE A 484 -0.53 -13.96 7.57
CA ILE A 484 -0.95 -13.84 8.97
C ILE A 484 -2.13 -12.87 9.09
N ALA A 485 -2.11 -11.74 8.37
CA ALA A 485 -3.25 -10.83 8.35
C ALA A 485 -4.50 -11.52 7.80
N ALA A 486 -4.38 -12.28 6.70
CA ALA A 486 -5.48 -13.01 6.09
C ALA A 486 -6.08 -14.06 7.04
N VAL A 487 -5.25 -14.81 7.76
CA VAL A 487 -5.69 -15.78 8.80
C VAL A 487 -6.42 -15.05 9.93
N CYS A 488 -5.84 -14.00 10.51
CA CYS A 488 -6.47 -13.18 11.54
C CYS A 488 -7.84 -12.66 11.11
N VAL A 489 -7.93 -12.14 9.88
CA VAL A 489 -9.17 -11.62 9.28
C VAL A 489 -10.19 -12.74 9.08
N ALA A 490 -9.78 -13.90 8.58
CA ALA A 490 -10.65 -15.04 8.39
C ALA A 490 -11.27 -15.48 9.73
N LEU A 491 -10.45 -15.61 10.77
CA LEU A 491 -10.87 -16.00 12.12
C LEU A 491 -11.90 -15.02 12.69
N ILE A 492 -11.66 -13.71 12.61
CA ILE A 492 -12.58 -12.71 13.20
C ILE A 492 -13.79 -12.38 12.33
N SER A 493 -13.82 -12.81 11.06
CA SER A 493 -14.90 -12.47 10.14
C SER A 493 -16.18 -13.28 10.37
N THR A 494 -17.34 -12.61 10.27
CA THR A 494 -18.69 -13.20 10.27
C THR A 494 -19.54 -12.52 9.20
N ARG A 495 -20.57 -13.19 8.69
CA ARG A 495 -21.49 -12.63 7.69
C ARG A 495 -22.60 -11.85 8.40
N ARG A 496 -23.09 -10.78 7.76
CA ARG A 496 -24.18 -9.94 8.31
C ARG A 496 -25.48 -10.70 8.64
N SER A 497 -25.72 -11.85 8.00
CA SER A 497 -26.89 -12.71 8.24
C SER A 497 -26.87 -13.46 9.57
N ASP A 498 -25.71 -13.58 10.22
CA ASP A 498 -25.64 -14.25 11.52
C ASP A 498 -26.22 -13.29 12.57
N GLY A 499 -27.31 -13.65 13.25
CA GLY A 499 -27.98 -12.78 14.25
C GLY A 499 -27.11 -12.32 15.44
N ARG A 500 -25.86 -12.83 15.53
CA ARG A 500 -24.82 -12.44 16.49
C ARG A 500 -23.74 -11.53 15.88
N ALA A 501 -23.86 -11.17 14.60
CA ALA A 501 -22.92 -10.35 13.84
C ALA A 501 -23.14 -8.85 14.10
N TRP A 502 -22.24 -8.31 14.90
CA TRP A 502 -22.04 -6.89 15.23
C TRP A 502 -23.13 -6.22 16.08
N MET A 503 -22.64 -5.44 17.07
CA MET A 503 -23.31 -5.06 18.31
C MET A 503 -24.54 -4.17 18.10
N LYS A 504 -25.70 -4.60 18.61
CA LYS A 504 -26.74 -3.66 19.08
C LYS A 504 -26.20 -2.86 20.27
#